data_AF-A0A7R9JVP3-F1
#
_entry.id   AF-A0A7R9JVP3-F1
#
_cell.length_a   1.000
_cell.length_b   1.000
_cell.length_c   1.000
_cell.angle_alpha   90.00
_cell.angle_beta   90.00
_cell.angle_gamma   90.00
#
_symmetry.space_group_name_H-M   'P 1'
#
loop_
_entity.id
_entity.type
_entity.pdbx_description
1 polymer ?
#
loop_
_entity_poly.entity_id
_entity_poly.type
_entity_poly.pdbx_seq_one_letter_code
_entity_poly.pdbx_strand_id
1 'polypeptide(L)'
;MERLHRHGKSLKNFTYTDKETADGIYSAINSTQFLGVSGHVAFSSQGDRIALTQIEQMIDGKYVKLGYYDTQADNLTWMNEERWIGGKVPQDRTIVRRELRTVSLPLFICMWTVSCLGILCAIGLIVFNILYRHRRQVERGKVDRGEVDKLRLERHVDQGLRLGRHVDQDLRLGRHVDQGLRLGRHVDQGLRLERHEDQGLRLERHEDQGLRLG
;
A
#
# COMPACT_ATOMS: atom_id res chain seq x y z
N MET A 1 45.01 -45.00 -16.41
CA MET A 1 46.32 -45.15 -17.08
C MET A 1 46.23 -45.86 -18.42
N GLU A 2 45.38 -46.88 -18.59
CA GLU A 2 45.19 -47.56 -19.89
C GLU A 2 44.76 -46.63 -21.05
N ARG A 3 43.99 -45.56 -20.75
CA ARG A 3 43.58 -44.57 -21.76
C ARG A 3 44.76 -43.80 -22.36
N LEU A 4 45.78 -43.46 -21.56
CA LEU A 4 47.00 -42.78 -22.03
C LEU A 4 47.91 -43.73 -22.82
N HIS A 5 48.06 -44.97 -22.34
CA HIS A 5 48.84 -45.99 -23.03
C HIS A 5 48.27 -46.35 -24.40
N ARG A 6 46.94 -46.33 -24.59
CA ARG A 6 46.32 -46.50 -25.92
C ARG A 6 46.69 -45.42 -26.93
N HIS A 7 47.10 -44.24 -26.46
CA HIS A 7 47.54 -43.13 -27.31
C HIS A 7 49.07 -43.03 -27.39
N GLY A 8 49.81 -44.05 -26.90
CA GLY A 8 51.27 -44.05 -26.88
C GLY A 8 51.89 -43.02 -25.94
N LYS A 9 51.09 -42.40 -25.06
CA LYS A 9 51.53 -41.36 -24.11
C LYS A 9 51.77 -41.94 -22.73
N SER A 10 52.72 -41.34 -22.00
CA SER A 10 53.09 -41.69 -20.64
C SER A 10 53.18 -40.43 -19.78
N LEU A 11 52.77 -40.52 -18.51
CA LEU A 11 52.90 -39.41 -17.55
C LEU A 11 54.37 -39.01 -17.33
N LYS A 12 55.33 -39.88 -17.63
CA LYS A 12 56.77 -39.58 -17.55
C LYS A 12 57.21 -38.52 -18.57
N ASN A 13 56.47 -38.37 -19.67
CA ASN A 13 56.81 -37.46 -20.78
C ASN A 13 55.88 -36.22 -20.81
N PHE A 14 55.25 -35.88 -19.69
CA PHE A 14 54.31 -34.76 -19.61
C PHE A 14 55.03 -33.41 -19.73
N THR A 15 54.46 -32.50 -20.52
CA THR A 15 54.88 -31.09 -20.61
C THR A 15 53.69 -30.18 -20.27
N TYR A 16 53.95 -28.98 -19.75
CA TYR A 16 52.89 -28.01 -19.42
C TYR A 16 52.07 -27.54 -20.63
N THR A 17 52.55 -27.80 -21.85
CA THR A 17 51.87 -27.48 -23.10
C THR A 17 50.97 -28.61 -23.62
N ASP A 18 51.05 -29.82 -23.04
CA ASP A 18 50.30 -30.99 -23.50
C ASP A 18 48.85 -30.98 -22.98
N LYS A 19 48.01 -30.22 -23.69
CA LYS A 19 46.58 -30.09 -23.38
C LYS A 19 45.82 -31.42 -23.43
N GLU A 20 46.20 -32.33 -24.33
CA GLU A 20 45.48 -33.60 -24.51
C GLU A 20 45.60 -34.52 -23.29
N THR A 21 46.81 -34.58 -22.70
CA THR A 21 47.01 -35.31 -21.43
C THR A 21 46.26 -34.61 -20.29
N ALA A 22 46.23 -33.28 -20.25
CA ALA A 22 45.49 -32.52 -19.25
C ALA A 22 43.97 -32.77 -19.33
N ASP A 23 43.40 -32.73 -20.54
CA ASP A 23 41.97 -33.00 -20.78
C ASP A 23 41.60 -34.44 -20.40
N GLY A 24 42.51 -35.40 -20.65
CA GLY A 24 42.35 -36.79 -20.23
C GLY A 24 42.33 -36.97 -18.72
N ILE A 25 43.22 -36.27 -18.00
CA ILE A 25 43.25 -36.27 -16.52
C ILE A 25 41.99 -35.59 -15.97
N TYR A 26 41.62 -34.44 -16.53
CA TYR A 26 40.43 -33.69 -16.13
C TYR A 26 39.15 -34.53 -16.29
N SER A 27 39.00 -35.22 -17.43
CA SER A 27 37.88 -36.14 -17.67
C SER A 27 37.86 -37.32 -16.69
N ALA A 28 39.04 -37.80 -16.29
CA ALA A 28 39.14 -38.85 -15.27
C ALA A 28 38.71 -38.32 -13.90
N ILE A 29 39.17 -37.13 -13.49
CA ILE A 29 38.77 -36.47 -12.22
C ILE A 29 37.26 -36.26 -12.17
N ASN A 30 36.66 -35.73 -13.24
CA ASN A 30 35.22 -35.46 -13.30
C ASN A 30 34.35 -36.74 -13.23
N SER A 31 34.92 -37.90 -13.54
CA SER A 31 34.24 -39.20 -13.41
C SER A 31 34.63 -39.99 -12.16
N THR A 32 35.53 -39.45 -11.32
CA THR A 32 35.91 -40.10 -10.07
C THR A 32 34.87 -39.86 -8.99
N GLN A 33 34.42 -40.97 -8.40
CA GLN A 33 33.59 -40.99 -7.20
C GLN A 33 34.08 -42.14 -6.30
N PHE A 34 34.34 -41.84 -5.02
CA PHE A 34 34.78 -42.84 -4.06
C PHE A 34 34.42 -42.46 -2.63
N LEU A 35 34.38 -43.46 -1.73
CA LEU A 35 34.17 -43.25 -0.30
C LEU A 35 35.52 -43.03 0.40
N GLY A 36 35.73 -41.83 0.92
CA GLY A 36 36.90 -41.48 1.73
C GLY A 36 36.60 -41.42 3.23
N VAL A 37 37.59 -41.04 4.03
CA VAL A 37 37.46 -40.92 5.50
C VAL A 37 36.41 -39.88 5.90
N SER A 38 36.27 -38.80 5.12
CA SER A 38 35.29 -37.73 5.36
C SER A 38 33.95 -37.95 4.65
N GLY A 39 33.72 -39.14 4.07
CA GLY A 39 32.50 -39.48 3.34
C GLY A 39 32.70 -39.57 1.83
N HIS A 40 31.59 -39.49 1.09
CA HIS A 40 31.61 -39.58 -0.36
C HIS A 40 32.35 -38.37 -0.97
N VAL A 41 33.21 -38.62 -1.95
CA VAL A 41 34.00 -37.60 -2.65
C VAL A 41 33.70 -37.70 -4.13
N ALA A 42 33.17 -36.61 -4.68
CA ALA A 42 33.02 -36.39 -6.10
C ALA A 42 33.39 -34.94 -6.44
N PHE A 43 33.63 -34.64 -7.71
CA PHE A 43 33.97 -33.30 -8.18
C PHE A 43 32.93 -32.80 -9.17
N SER A 44 32.61 -31.50 -9.11
CA SER A 44 31.79 -30.84 -10.11
C SER A 44 32.60 -30.57 -11.37
N SER A 45 31.92 -30.29 -12.48
CA SER A 45 32.57 -29.81 -13.71
C SER A 45 33.29 -28.46 -13.53
N GLN A 46 33.03 -27.73 -12.45
CA GLN A 46 33.76 -26.49 -12.15
C GLN A 46 35.01 -26.74 -11.29
N GLY A 47 35.17 -27.96 -10.77
CA GLY A 47 36.29 -28.36 -9.91
C GLY A 47 35.98 -28.34 -8.41
N ASP A 48 34.75 -27.99 -8.02
CA ASP A 48 34.34 -27.99 -6.62
C ASP A 48 34.13 -29.41 -6.10
N ARG A 49 34.54 -29.66 -4.86
CA ARG A 49 34.26 -30.93 -4.19
C ARG A 49 32.78 -30.99 -3.81
N ILE A 50 32.10 -32.03 -4.26
CA ILE A 50 30.72 -32.33 -3.88
C ILE A 50 30.74 -33.24 -2.65
N ALA A 51 30.17 -32.74 -1.56
CA ALA A 51 30.02 -33.44 -0.29
C ALA A 51 28.66 -33.10 0.34
N LEU A 52 28.20 -33.94 1.26
CA LEU A 52 26.99 -33.66 2.04
C LEU A 52 27.22 -32.43 2.92
N THR A 53 26.29 -31.47 2.86
CA THR A 53 26.32 -30.29 3.74
C THR A 53 25.63 -30.63 5.06
N GLN A 54 26.34 -30.50 6.17
CA GLN A 54 25.80 -30.72 7.51
C GLN A 54 25.18 -29.43 8.06
N ILE A 55 23.98 -29.53 8.61
CA ILE A 55 23.25 -28.41 9.21
C ILE A 55 23.17 -28.63 10.72
N GLU A 56 23.53 -27.61 11.50
CA GLU A 56 23.54 -27.66 12.96
C GLU A 56 22.89 -26.41 13.56
N GLN A 57 22.37 -26.56 14.79
CA GLN A 57 21.86 -25.45 15.59
C GLN A 57 22.50 -25.47 16.97
N MET A 58 22.85 -24.29 17.48
CA MET A 58 23.26 -24.11 18.87
C MET A 58 22.03 -24.13 19.78
N ILE A 59 21.90 -25.17 20.61
CA ILE A 59 20.81 -25.34 21.57
C ILE A 59 21.42 -25.58 22.96
N ASP A 60 21.05 -24.77 23.93
CA ASP A 60 21.51 -24.88 25.33
C ASP A 60 23.04 -25.01 25.49
N GLY A 61 23.80 -24.28 24.65
CA GLY A 61 25.27 -24.27 24.68
C GLY A 61 25.94 -25.45 23.96
N LYS A 62 25.18 -26.30 23.26
CA LYS A 62 25.71 -27.42 22.48
C LYS A 62 25.26 -27.32 21.01
N TYR A 63 26.16 -27.65 20.08
CA TYR A 63 25.79 -27.84 18.68
C TYR A 63 25.05 -29.18 18.52
N VAL A 64 23.81 -29.09 18.04
CA VAL A 64 22.94 -30.22 17.72
C VAL A 64 22.80 -30.29 16.20
N LYS A 65 23.05 -31.47 15.64
CA LYS A 65 22.89 -31.72 14.21
C LYS A 65 21.40 -31.83 13.85
N LEU A 66 20.98 -31.05 12.87
CA LEU A 66 19.59 -30.99 12.40
C LEU A 66 19.37 -31.80 11.13
N GLY A 67 20.40 -31.99 10.31
CA GLY A 67 20.22 -32.67 9.04
C GLY A 67 21.43 -32.63 8.13
N TYR A 68 21.26 -33.24 6.96
CA TYR A 68 22.20 -33.21 5.86
C TYR A 68 21.52 -32.86 4.56
N TYR A 69 22.18 -32.06 3.74
CA TYR A 69 21.74 -31.70 2.40
C TYR A 69 22.70 -32.29 1.36
N ASP A 70 22.14 -33.07 0.44
CA ASP A 70 22.83 -33.61 -0.73
C ASP A 70 22.58 -32.72 -1.94
N THR A 71 23.64 -32.08 -2.44
CA THR A 71 23.58 -31.18 -3.59
C THR A 71 23.42 -31.91 -4.93
N GLN A 72 23.76 -33.20 -5.02
CA GLN A 72 23.61 -33.97 -6.27
C GLN A 72 22.19 -34.49 -6.42
N ALA A 73 21.63 -35.04 -5.34
CA ALA A 73 20.30 -35.62 -5.32
C ALA A 73 19.19 -34.59 -5.05
N ASP A 74 19.55 -33.34 -4.74
CA ASP A 74 18.63 -32.30 -4.26
C ASP A 74 17.75 -32.82 -3.11
N ASN A 75 18.41 -33.46 -2.14
CA ASN A 75 17.73 -34.18 -1.07
C ASN A 75 18.14 -33.61 0.29
N LEU A 76 17.13 -33.13 1.04
CA LEU A 76 17.28 -32.64 2.40
C LEU A 76 16.80 -33.70 3.39
N THR A 77 17.74 -34.28 4.13
CA THR A 77 17.44 -35.14 5.27
C THR A 77 17.34 -34.28 6.53
N TRP A 78 16.19 -34.29 7.20
CA TRP A 78 15.91 -33.44 8.36
C TRP A 78 15.50 -34.29 9.57
N MET A 79 16.11 -34.02 10.73
CA MET A 79 15.94 -34.78 11.97
C MET A 79 14.84 -34.22 12.89
N ASN A 80 14.28 -33.04 12.59
CA ASN A 80 13.24 -32.37 13.39
C ASN A 80 13.66 -32.08 14.85
N GLU A 81 14.94 -31.82 15.08
CA GLU A 81 15.52 -31.50 16.39
C GLU A 81 15.69 -29.98 16.61
N GLU A 82 15.14 -29.15 15.71
CA GLU A 82 15.29 -27.71 15.80
C GLU A 82 14.47 -27.10 16.93
N ARG A 83 15.04 -26.10 17.60
CA ARG A 83 14.39 -25.39 18.69
C ARG A 83 14.29 -23.91 18.40
N TRP A 84 13.06 -23.43 18.25
CA TRP A 84 12.77 -22.00 18.07
C TRP A 84 12.10 -21.42 19.30
N ILE A 85 12.34 -20.14 19.57
CA ILE A 85 11.66 -19.41 20.65
C ILE A 85 10.17 -19.35 20.31
N GLY A 86 9.32 -19.89 21.18
CA GLY A 86 7.88 -19.99 20.93
C GLY A 86 7.46 -21.08 19.93
N GLY A 87 8.35 -22.04 19.61
CA GLY A 87 8.03 -23.23 18.82
C GLY A 87 7.73 -22.98 17.34
N LYS A 88 7.96 -21.76 16.84
CA LYS A 88 7.73 -21.40 15.43
C LYS A 88 8.95 -20.71 14.86
N VAL A 89 9.22 -20.98 13.59
CA VAL A 89 10.25 -20.26 12.83
C VAL A 89 9.92 -18.76 12.81
N PRO A 90 10.88 -17.88 13.16
CA PRO A 90 10.72 -16.44 13.03
C PRO A 90 10.39 -16.07 11.58
N GLN A 91 9.57 -15.03 11.41
CA GLN A 91 9.23 -14.52 10.08
C GLN A 91 10.37 -13.61 9.58
N ASP A 92 10.56 -13.56 8.26
CA ASP A 92 11.52 -12.69 7.58
C ASP A 92 11.17 -11.21 7.76
N ARG A 93 9.87 -10.89 7.81
CA ARG A 93 9.35 -9.53 7.93
C ARG A 93 8.05 -9.44 8.70
N THR A 94 7.74 -8.22 9.14
CA THR A 94 6.46 -7.91 9.78
C THR A 94 5.33 -7.89 8.74
N ILE A 95 4.27 -8.67 8.98
CA ILE A 95 3.06 -8.66 8.14
C ILE A 95 2.15 -7.52 8.59
N VAL A 96 1.98 -6.51 7.73
CA VAL A 96 1.06 -5.39 8.00
C VAL A 96 -0.37 -5.90 7.84
N ARG A 97 -1.10 -6.02 8.95
CA ARG A 97 -2.54 -6.32 8.94
C ARG A 97 -3.33 -5.02 8.97
N ARG A 98 -4.14 -4.80 7.94
CA ARG A 98 -5.08 -3.66 7.90
C ARG A 98 -6.31 -4.02 8.72
N GLU A 99 -6.47 -3.40 9.88
CA GLU A 99 -7.66 -3.55 10.71
C GLU A 99 -8.62 -2.38 10.47
N LEU A 100 -9.91 -2.68 10.28
CA LEU A 100 -10.94 -1.67 10.12
C LEU A 100 -11.25 -1.04 11.48
N ARG A 101 -11.05 0.27 11.60
CA ARG A 101 -11.42 1.02 12.80
C ARG A 101 -12.89 1.44 12.70
N THR A 102 -13.77 0.69 13.35
CA THR A 102 -15.21 1.00 13.41
C THR A 102 -15.55 1.87 14.62
N VAL A 103 -16.66 2.60 14.54
CA VAL A 103 -17.21 3.34 15.69
C VAL A 103 -17.78 2.33 16.70
N SER A 104 -17.70 2.66 17.99
CA SER A 104 -18.28 1.81 19.03
C SER A 104 -19.81 1.73 18.89
N LEU A 105 -20.35 0.51 18.98
CA LEU A 105 -21.78 0.25 18.94
C LEU A 105 -22.61 1.07 19.96
N PRO A 106 -22.21 1.25 21.24
CA PRO A 106 -23.02 2.04 22.18
C PRO A 106 -23.13 3.50 21.77
N LEU A 107 -22.04 4.09 21.25
CA LEU A 107 -22.06 5.49 20.77
C LEU A 107 -23.02 5.64 19.58
N PHE A 108 -23.00 4.68 18.66
CA PHE A 108 -23.92 4.66 17.52
C PHE A 108 -25.39 4.60 17.96
N ILE A 109 -25.71 3.75 18.96
CA ILE A 109 -27.07 3.63 19.50
C ILE A 109 -27.51 4.94 20.18
N CYS A 110 -26.65 5.55 21.00
CA CYS A 110 -26.97 6.82 21.65
C CYS A 110 -27.27 7.91 20.62
N MET A 111 -26.43 8.06 19.59
CA MET A 111 -26.65 9.03 18.52
C MET A 111 -28.00 8.77 17.81
N TRP A 112 -28.29 7.51 17.49
CA TRP A 112 -29.54 7.12 16.84
C TRP A 112 -30.77 7.48 17.66
N THR A 113 -30.77 7.19 18.97
CA THR A 113 -31.89 7.53 19.86
C THR A 113 -32.15 9.03 19.96
N VAL A 114 -31.10 9.85 20.07
CA VAL A 114 -31.20 11.32 20.11
C VAL A 114 -31.73 11.86 18.78
N SER A 115 -31.25 11.33 17.65
CA SER A 115 -31.76 11.72 16.33
C SER A 115 -33.24 11.36 16.15
N CYS A 116 -33.66 10.16 16.56
CA CYS A 116 -35.08 9.75 16.52
C CYS A 116 -35.97 10.67 17.38
N LEU A 117 -35.53 11.00 18.59
CA LEU A 117 -36.27 11.91 19.46
C LEU A 117 -36.42 13.31 18.84
N GLY A 118 -35.36 13.84 18.25
CA GLY A 118 -35.40 15.14 17.56
C GLY A 118 -36.38 15.17 16.40
N ILE A 119 -36.43 14.10 15.60
CA ILE A 119 -37.38 13.99 14.47
C ILE A 119 -38.82 13.93 14.97
N LEU A 120 -39.10 13.16 16.03
CA LEU A 120 -40.44 13.08 16.62
C LEU A 120 -40.90 14.44 17.17
N CYS A 121 -40.02 15.16 17.87
CA CYS A 121 -40.30 16.51 18.34
C CYS A 121 -40.59 17.48 17.17
N ALA A 122 -39.80 17.42 16.09
CA ALA A 122 -40.00 18.26 14.92
C ALA A 122 -41.35 17.99 14.24
N ILE A 123 -41.73 16.72 14.07
CA ILE A 123 -43.04 16.33 13.53
C ILE A 123 -44.16 16.85 14.45
N GLY A 124 -44.03 16.72 15.76
CA GLY A 124 -44.98 17.25 16.72
C GLY A 124 -45.16 18.76 16.59
N LEU A 125 -44.07 19.51 16.46
CA LEU A 125 -44.10 20.96 16.24
C LEU A 125 -44.75 21.32 14.90
N ILE A 126 -44.51 20.54 13.84
CA ILE A 126 -45.15 20.74 12.53
C ILE A 126 -46.65 20.49 12.62
N VAL A 127 -47.08 19.40 13.26
CA VAL A 127 -48.51 19.08 13.44
C VAL A 127 -49.18 20.17 14.28
N PHE A 128 -48.55 20.59 15.38
CA PHE A 128 -49.03 21.71 16.19
C PHE A 128 -49.13 23.00 15.37
N ASN A 129 -48.13 23.31 14.54
CA ASN A 129 -48.13 24.47 13.66
C ASN A 129 -49.30 24.44 12.67
N ILE A 130 -49.64 23.27 12.11
CA ILE A 130 -50.75 23.08 11.17
C ILE A 130 -52.11 23.20 11.90
N LEU A 131 -52.28 22.57 13.06
CA LEU A 131 -53.55 22.59 13.80
C LEU A 131 -53.90 24.00 14.33
N TYR A 132 -52.91 24.72 14.85
CA TYR A 132 -53.10 26.09 15.36
C TYR A 132 -52.93 27.17 14.28
N ARG A 133 -52.79 26.78 13.02
CA ARG A 133 -52.67 27.70 11.87
C ARG A 133 -53.87 28.66 11.78
N HIS A 134 -55.05 28.25 12.23
CA HIS A 134 -56.29 29.02 12.10
C HIS A 134 -56.38 30.25 13.02
N ARG A 135 -55.62 30.30 14.14
CA ARG A 135 -55.64 31.45 15.08
C ARG A 135 -54.70 32.61 14.69
N ARG A 136 -53.72 32.40 13.79
CA ARG A 136 -52.72 33.43 13.41
C ARG A 136 -52.88 34.04 12.01
N GLN A 137 -53.82 33.55 11.19
CA GLN A 137 -54.06 34.15 9.86
C GLN A 137 -54.81 35.49 9.93
N VAL A 138 -55.54 35.77 11.02
CA VAL A 138 -56.24 37.05 11.21
C VAL A 138 -55.24 38.20 11.47
N GLU A 139 -54.07 37.90 12.05
CA GLU A 139 -53.11 38.94 12.43
C GLU A 139 -52.10 39.23 11.32
N ARG A 140 -51.50 38.21 10.68
CA ARG A 140 -50.62 38.44 9.52
C ARG A 140 -51.37 39.02 8.31
N GLY A 141 -52.63 38.61 8.08
CA GLY A 141 -53.44 39.14 6.98
C GLY A 141 -53.93 40.58 7.16
N LYS A 142 -53.91 41.13 8.39
CA LYS A 142 -54.23 42.53 8.68
C LYS A 142 -52.97 43.42 8.67
N VAL A 143 -51.84 42.91 9.17
CA VAL A 143 -50.56 43.63 9.17
C VAL A 143 -50.08 43.89 7.74
N ASP A 144 -50.11 42.88 6.85
CA ASP A 144 -49.72 43.09 5.45
C ASP A 144 -50.64 44.09 4.74
N ARG A 145 -51.97 44.01 4.95
CA ARG A 145 -52.95 44.86 4.26
C ARG A 145 -52.83 46.35 4.65
N GLY A 146 -52.55 46.64 5.92
CA GLY A 146 -52.33 48.01 6.40
C GLY A 146 -51.05 48.67 5.87
N GLU A 147 -50.02 47.88 5.55
CA GLU A 147 -48.77 48.38 4.98
C GLU A 147 -48.88 48.61 3.47
N VAL A 148 -49.62 47.76 2.74
CA VAL A 148 -49.90 47.99 1.32
C VAL A 148 -50.78 49.23 1.09
N ASP A 149 -51.75 49.49 1.97
CA ASP A 149 -52.63 50.67 1.88
C ASP A 149 -51.88 51.98 2.19
N LYS A 150 -50.91 51.96 3.12
CA LYS A 150 -50.00 53.10 3.37
C LYS A 150 -49.10 53.40 2.16
N LEU A 151 -48.50 52.38 1.55
CA LEU A 151 -47.63 52.51 0.37
C LEU A 151 -48.40 52.92 -0.91
N ARG A 152 -49.72 52.75 -0.94
CA ARG A 152 -50.57 53.19 -2.06
C ARG A 152 -50.98 54.67 -1.92
N LEU A 153 -51.09 55.19 -0.70
CA LEU A 153 -51.44 56.59 -0.45
C LEU A 153 -50.25 57.53 -0.70
N GLU A 154 -49.03 57.16 -0.31
CA GLU A 154 -47.82 57.98 -0.61
C GLU A 154 -47.58 58.10 -2.12
N ARG A 155 -47.87 57.04 -2.89
CA ARG A 155 -47.64 57.04 -4.34
C ARG A 155 -48.54 58.01 -5.12
N HIS A 156 -49.68 58.43 -4.57
CA HIS A 156 -50.54 59.44 -5.19
C HIS A 156 -50.20 60.88 -4.77
N VAL A 157 -49.45 61.06 -3.68
CA VAL A 157 -48.95 62.38 -3.27
C VAL A 157 -47.68 62.73 -4.06
N ASP A 158 -46.82 61.75 -4.33
CA ASP A 158 -45.55 61.98 -5.05
C ASP A 158 -45.70 62.18 -6.57
N GLN A 159 -46.83 61.80 -7.19
CA GLN A 159 -47.11 62.11 -8.60
C GLN A 159 -47.59 63.55 -8.82
N GLY A 160 -47.79 64.33 -7.76
CA GLY A 160 -48.22 65.73 -7.82
C GLY A 160 -47.10 66.78 -7.67
N LEU A 161 -45.87 66.39 -7.36
CA LEU A 161 -44.79 67.35 -7.08
C LEU A 161 -43.49 67.05 -7.84
N ARG A 162 -43.18 67.95 -8.79
CA ARG A 162 -41.84 68.33 -9.31
C ARG A 162 -41.17 67.29 -10.23
N LEU A 163 -41.01 67.48 -11.54
CA LEU A 163 -40.63 68.70 -12.29
C LEU A 163 -39.42 69.40 -11.64
N GLY A 164 -38.21 69.07 -12.08
CA GLY A 164 -37.04 69.93 -11.86
C GLY A 164 -35.69 69.23 -11.71
N ARG A 165 -34.99 69.17 -12.85
CA ARG A 165 -33.52 69.25 -13.02
C ARG A 165 -32.59 68.14 -12.49
N HIS A 166 -31.96 67.50 -13.47
CA HIS A 166 -30.52 67.22 -13.62
C HIS A 166 -29.57 67.85 -12.58
N VAL A 167 -28.59 67.07 -12.12
CA VAL A 167 -27.15 67.18 -12.44
C VAL A 167 -26.40 65.96 -11.86
N ASP A 168 -25.26 65.68 -12.47
CA ASP A 168 -24.41 64.50 -12.50
C ASP A 168 -23.78 63.93 -11.21
N GLN A 169 -23.37 62.67 -11.39
CA GLN A 169 -22.07 62.05 -11.05
C GLN A 169 -21.79 61.41 -9.67
N ASP A 170 -21.17 60.23 -9.85
CA ASP A 170 -20.17 59.52 -9.04
C ASP A 170 -20.58 58.35 -8.13
N LEU A 171 -20.11 57.16 -8.59
CA LEU A 171 -19.34 56.12 -7.87
C LEU A 171 -19.62 56.00 -6.35
N ARG A 172 -19.95 54.84 -5.76
CA ARG A 172 -19.16 53.60 -5.69
C ARG A 172 -19.83 52.62 -4.72
N LEU A 173 -19.57 51.32 -4.94
CA LEU A 173 -19.44 50.23 -3.96
C LEU A 173 -20.68 49.68 -3.24
N GLY A 174 -20.82 48.36 -3.33
CA GLY A 174 -21.17 47.54 -2.17
C GLY A 174 -22.16 46.42 -2.45
N ARG A 175 -21.64 45.22 -2.69
CA ARG A 175 -22.34 43.94 -2.85
C ARG A 175 -23.17 43.51 -1.62
N HIS A 176 -23.91 42.42 -1.88
CA HIS A 176 -24.22 41.25 -1.01
C HIS A 176 -25.62 41.29 -0.38
N VAL A 177 -26.47 40.25 -0.41
CA VAL A 177 -26.38 38.83 -0.79
C VAL A 177 -27.80 38.42 -1.22
N ASP A 178 -27.96 37.69 -2.32
CA ASP A 178 -29.11 36.80 -2.50
C ASP A 178 -28.65 35.59 -3.31
N GLN A 179 -28.66 34.40 -2.69
CA GLN A 179 -28.69 33.14 -3.43
C GLN A 179 -29.72 32.22 -2.80
N GLY A 180 -30.79 32.03 -3.56
CA GLY A 180 -31.87 31.09 -3.29
C GLY A 180 -31.48 29.64 -3.53
N LEU A 181 -32.28 28.79 -2.88
CA LEU A 181 -32.39 27.36 -3.16
C LEU A 181 -32.91 27.11 -4.58
N ARG A 182 -32.25 26.23 -5.34
CA ARG A 182 -32.93 25.27 -6.23
C ARG A 182 -32.05 24.07 -6.62
N LEU A 183 -32.44 22.92 -6.05
CA LEU A 183 -32.54 21.57 -6.62
C LEU A 183 -31.65 21.16 -7.80
N GLY A 184 -30.94 20.04 -7.62
CA GLY A 184 -30.39 19.22 -8.72
C GLY A 184 -30.07 17.80 -8.25
N ARG A 185 -30.69 16.82 -8.91
CA ARG A 185 -30.63 15.36 -8.71
C ARG A 185 -29.25 14.73 -8.91
N HIS A 186 -29.11 13.53 -8.33
CA HIS A 186 -28.38 12.34 -8.80
C HIS A 186 -27.48 12.48 -10.03
N VAL A 187 -26.25 11.95 -9.94
CA VAL A 187 -25.70 10.92 -10.84
C VAL A 187 -24.36 10.42 -10.24
N ASP A 188 -24.25 9.10 -10.14
CA ASP A 188 -23.02 8.36 -9.89
C ASP A 188 -21.97 8.67 -10.96
N GLN A 189 -20.69 8.85 -10.57
CA GLN A 189 -19.52 8.33 -11.30
C GLN A 189 -18.21 8.64 -10.57
N GLY A 190 -17.44 7.57 -10.30
CA GLY A 190 -15.99 7.61 -10.45
C GLY A 190 -15.16 8.01 -9.22
N LEU A 191 -14.91 7.05 -8.33
CA LEU A 191 -13.63 6.96 -7.62
C LEU A 191 -12.52 6.77 -8.68
N ARG A 192 -11.96 7.87 -9.16
CA ARG A 192 -10.76 7.86 -10.00
C ARG A 192 -9.55 7.64 -9.09
N LEU A 193 -9.12 6.39 -8.99
CA LEU A 193 -7.74 6.03 -8.67
C LEU A 193 -6.83 6.67 -9.73
N GLU A 194 -6.04 7.67 -9.35
CA GLU A 194 -4.79 7.96 -10.05
C GLU A 194 -3.69 7.17 -9.33
N ARG A 195 -3.52 5.95 -9.82
CA ARG A 195 -2.30 5.18 -9.73
C ARG A 195 -1.37 5.72 -10.80
N HIS A 196 -0.25 6.32 -10.41
CA HIS A 196 0.92 6.40 -11.27
C HIS A 196 2.05 5.64 -10.58
N GLU A 197 2.25 4.42 -11.06
CA GLU A 197 3.46 3.63 -10.85
C GLU A 197 4.52 4.07 -11.88
N ASP A 198 5.75 4.05 -11.37
CA ASP A 198 7.03 3.85 -12.05
C ASP A 198 7.65 4.97 -12.89
N GLN A 199 8.78 5.48 -12.36
CA GLN A 199 10.08 5.41 -13.04
C GLN A 199 11.23 5.77 -12.07
N GLY A 200 12.26 4.92 -11.99
CA GLY A 200 13.63 5.37 -11.71
C GLY A 200 14.32 4.87 -10.44
N LEU A 201 14.56 3.55 -10.33
CA LEU A 201 15.70 3.02 -9.57
C LEU A 201 16.99 3.38 -10.34
N ARG A 202 17.66 4.47 -9.94
CA ARG A 202 19.02 4.80 -10.41
C ARG A 202 20.02 4.06 -9.52
N LEU A 203 20.47 2.90 -9.98
CA LEU A 203 21.76 2.34 -9.61
C LEU A 203 22.84 3.29 -10.15
N GLU A 204 23.66 3.86 -9.27
CA GLU A 204 25.02 4.23 -9.65
C GLU A 204 25.99 3.21 -9.05
N ARG A 205 26.41 2.28 -9.90
CA ARG A 205 27.66 1.55 -9.79
C ARG A 205 28.58 2.14 -10.86
N HIS A 206 29.69 2.72 -10.44
CA HIS A 206 30.86 2.96 -11.28
C HIS A 206 32.08 2.35 -10.58
N GLU A 207 32.50 1.17 -11.05
CA GLU A 207 33.92 0.82 -11.23
C GLU A 207 34.40 1.64 -12.45
N ASP A 208 35.65 2.07 -12.64
CA ASP A 208 36.97 1.79 -12.07
C ASP A 208 37.88 2.96 -12.47
N GLN A 209 38.97 3.21 -11.73
CA GLN A 209 40.36 3.31 -12.22
C GLN A 209 41.26 4.05 -11.21
N GLY A 210 42.40 3.43 -10.91
CA GLY A 210 43.27 3.78 -9.79
C GLY A 210 44.29 4.89 -10.05
N LEU A 211 45.07 5.21 -9.01
CA LEU A 211 46.48 5.58 -9.06
C LEU A 211 47.01 5.99 -7.66
N ARG A 212 48.03 5.25 -7.20
CA ARG A 212 49.30 5.70 -6.59
C ARG A 212 49.34 6.62 -5.35
N LEU A 213 50.20 6.12 -4.43
CA LEU A 213 51.22 6.80 -3.59
C LEU A 213 50.77 7.41 -2.25
N GLY A 214 51.45 6.93 -1.20
CA GLY A 214 51.38 7.38 0.19
C GLY A 214 51.90 6.28 1.10
#